data_AF-A0A386C9D1-F1
#
_entry.id   AF-A0A386C9D1-F1
#
_cell.length_a   1.000
_cell.length_b   1.000
_cell.length_c   1.000
_cell.angle_alpha   90.00
_cell.angle_beta   90.00
_cell.angle_gamma   90.00
#
_symmetry.space_group_name_H-M   'P 1'
#
loop_
_entity.id
_entity.type
_entity.pdbx_description
1 polymer ?
#
loop_
_entity_poly.entity_id
_entity_poly.type
_entity_poly.pdbx_seq_one_letter_code
_entity_poly.pdbx_strand_id
1 'polypeptide(L)'
;MSELASQSSSGIVTDAERAHLQSEFADLIAQVDRLANGAGYNGISVLNAASTLDIQVGLDGTAASRISVATVDVTSATLLGATPPAIGHAGRRPGGDRAAHDGNPDRRQPARRLRVG
;
A
#
# COMPACT_ATOMS: atom_id res chain seq x y z
N MET A 1 6.28 0.39 -1.91
CA MET A 1 4.81 0.16 -1.93
C MET A 1 4.44 -1.27 -2.30
N SER A 2 4.89 -1.84 -3.43
CA SER A 2 4.59 -3.25 -3.78
C SER A 2 5.07 -4.25 -2.72
N GLU A 3 6.26 -4.04 -2.16
CA GLU A 3 6.81 -4.88 -1.09
C GLU A 3 5.99 -4.77 0.20
N LEU A 4 5.58 -3.54 0.59
CA LEU A 4 4.70 -3.33 1.75
C LEU A 4 3.33 -4.01 1.56
N ALA A 5 2.78 -3.96 0.34
CA ALA A 5 1.55 -4.68 0.01
C ALA A 5 1.73 -6.20 0.12
N SER A 6 2.85 -6.73 -0.36
CA SER A 6 3.20 -8.15 -0.22
C SER A 6 3.32 -8.56 1.25
N GLN A 7 4.03 -7.77 2.06
CA GLN A 7 4.21 -8.01 3.50
C GLN A 7 2.87 -7.99 4.23
N SER A 8 2.01 -7.01 3.97
CA SER A 8 0.68 -6.93 4.60
C SER A 8 -0.25 -8.09 4.26
N SER A 9 -0.06 -8.71 3.09
CA SER A 9 -0.85 -9.86 2.63
C SER A 9 -0.29 -11.20 3.13
N SER A 10 0.88 -11.19 3.79
CA SER A 10 1.47 -12.37 4.41
C SER A 10 0.76 -12.72 5.71
N GLY A 11 0.37 -13.98 5.86
CA GLY A 11 -0.40 -14.48 7.02
C GLY A 11 0.35 -14.49 8.36
N ILE A 12 1.63 -14.07 8.39
CA ILE A 12 2.48 -14.03 9.58
C ILE A 12 2.43 -12.65 10.27
N VAL A 13 1.94 -11.62 9.59
CA VAL A 13 1.92 -10.24 10.11
C VAL A 13 0.77 -10.03 11.09
N THR A 14 1.11 -9.60 12.30
CA THR A 14 0.19 -9.23 13.37
C THR A 14 -0.54 -7.92 13.07
N ASP A 15 -1.63 -7.63 13.79
CA ASP A 15 -2.37 -6.38 13.60
C ASP A 15 -1.52 -5.13 13.95
N ALA A 16 -0.60 -5.25 14.91
CA ALA A 16 0.33 -4.18 15.26
C ALA A 16 1.34 -3.91 14.13
N GLU A 17 1.90 -4.97 13.54
CA GLU A 17 2.83 -4.84 12.41
C GLU A 17 2.11 -4.30 11.16
N ARG A 18 0.84 -4.68 10.90
CA ARG A 18 0.05 -4.06 9.81
C ARG A 18 -0.21 -2.57 10.05
N ALA A 19 -0.38 -2.13 11.29
CA ALA A 19 -0.50 -0.71 11.61
C ALA A 19 0.80 0.05 11.33
N HIS A 20 1.96 -0.55 11.60
CA HIS A 20 3.25 0.03 11.22
C HIS A 20 3.43 0.10 9.69
N LEU A 21 3.11 -0.98 8.97
CA LEU A 21 3.13 -1.00 7.50
C LEU A 21 2.17 0.05 6.89
N GLN A 22 1.00 0.26 7.52
CA GLN A 22 0.06 1.31 7.12
C GLN A 22 0.65 2.71 7.28
N SER A 23 1.39 2.96 8.36
CA SER A 23 2.09 4.22 8.58
C SER A 23 3.15 4.45 7.51
N GLU A 24 4.00 3.45 7.24
CA GLU A 24 5.02 3.55 6.20
C GLU A 24 4.41 3.79 4.82
N PHE A 25 3.28 3.14 4.51
CA PHE A 25 2.57 3.38 3.27
C PHE A 25 2.02 4.81 3.18
N ALA A 26 1.49 5.36 4.27
CA ALA A 26 1.02 6.75 4.32
C ALA A 26 2.17 7.74 4.15
N ASP A 27 3.32 7.49 4.77
CA ASP A 27 4.53 8.33 4.63
C ASP A 27 5.05 8.32 3.19
N LEU A 28 5.05 7.14 2.53
CA LEU A 28 5.41 7.04 1.12
C LEU A 28 4.43 7.79 0.20
N ILE A 29 3.12 7.73 0.49
CA ILE A 29 2.12 8.51 -0.24
C ILE A 29 2.39 10.02 -0.07
N ALA A 30 2.63 10.47 1.16
CA ALA A 30 2.96 11.87 1.42
C ALA A 30 4.23 12.31 0.70
N GLN A 31 5.22 11.41 0.56
CA GLN A 31 6.43 11.69 -0.21
C GLN A 31 6.16 11.78 -1.71
N VAL A 32 5.26 10.96 -2.26
CA VAL A 32 4.79 11.09 -3.66
C VAL A 32 4.13 12.45 -3.88
N ASP A 33 3.22 12.86 -3.00
CA ASP A 33 2.57 14.16 -3.10
C ASP A 33 3.55 15.32 -2.98
N ARG A 34 4.56 15.20 -2.10
CA ARG A 34 5.63 16.20 -2.01
C ARG A 34 6.38 16.34 -3.34
N LEU A 35 6.72 15.22 -3.99
CA LEU A 35 7.42 15.25 -5.28
C LEU A 35 6.54 15.78 -6.40
N ALA A 36 5.28 15.35 -6.46
CA ALA A 36 4.30 15.83 -7.45
C ALA A 36 4.13 17.35 -7.37
N ASN A 37 4.05 17.90 -6.16
CA ASN A 37 3.88 19.34 -5.94
C ASN A 37 5.19 20.14 -5.97
N GLY A 38 6.34 19.50 -5.75
CA GLY A 38 7.65 20.15 -5.75
C GLY A 38 8.34 20.19 -7.11
N ALA A 39 7.97 19.30 -8.03
CA ALA A 39 8.56 19.23 -9.36
C ALA A 39 8.04 20.37 -10.24
N GLY A 40 8.90 21.38 -10.45
CA GLY A 40 8.60 22.50 -11.33
C GLY A 40 9.76 22.86 -12.24
N TYR A 41 9.42 23.43 -13.38
CA TYR A 41 10.37 24.04 -14.31
C TYR A 41 9.92 25.46 -14.61
N ASN A 42 10.80 26.43 -14.35
CA ASN A 42 10.51 27.85 -14.57
C ASN A 42 9.20 28.34 -13.91
N GLY A 43 8.90 27.86 -12.70
CA GLY A 43 7.67 28.20 -11.97
C GLY A 43 6.41 27.46 -12.43
N ILE A 44 6.50 26.64 -13.48
CA ILE A 44 5.41 25.78 -13.95
C ILE A 44 5.54 24.43 -13.25
N SER A 45 4.48 24.00 -12.58
CA SER A 45 4.43 22.65 -12.00
C SER A 45 4.20 21.62 -13.11
N VAL A 46 5.00 20.56 -13.14
CA VAL A 46 5.01 19.61 -14.27
C VAL A 46 4.42 18.24 -13.94
N LEU A 47 4.18 17.96 -12.64
CA LEU A 47 3.74 16.64 -12.16
C LEU A 47 2.43 16.63 -11.37
N ASN A 48 1.79 17.78 -11.08
CA ASN A 48 0.55 17.82 -10.28
C ASN A 48 -0.70 18.24 -11.06
N ALA A 49 -0.59 18.33 -12.40
CA ALA A 49 -1.72 18.65 -13.26
C ALA A 49 -1.48 18.07 -14.65
N ALA A 50 -2.49 17.39 -15.19
CA ALA A 50 -2.51 17.03 -16.60
C ALA A 50 -2.82 18.28 -17.44
N SER A 51 -1.87 18.67 -18.28
CA SER A 51 -1.93 19.86 -19.11
C SER A 51 -1.05 19.71 -20.35
N THR A 52 -1.09 20.71 -21.22
CA THR A 52 -0.22 20.79 -22.38
C THR A 52 0.57 22.09 -22.33
N LEU A 53 1.89 21.97 -22.26
CA LEU A 53 2.82 23.09 -22.32
C LEU A 53 3.36 23.22 -23.74
N ASP A 54 3.01 24.32 -24.40
CA ASP A 54 3.58 24.68 -25.69
C ASP A 54 4.81 25.56 -25.51
N ILE A 55 5.97 25.05 -25.90
CA ILE A 55 7.23 25.78 -25.89
C ILE A 55 7.48 26.32 -27.29
N GLN A 56 7.51 27.64 -27.43
CA GLN A 56 7.79 28.29 -28.70
C GLN A 56 9.29 28.14 -29.06
N VAL A 57 9.57 27.55 -30.22
CA VAL A 57 10.95 27.33 -30.72
C VAL A 57 11.20 27.93 -32.11
N GLY A 58 10.15 28.34 -32.83
CA GLY A 58 10.23 29.06 -34.10
C GLY A 58 9.65 30.48 -34.02
N LEU A 59 9.55 31.14 -35.17
CA LEU A 59 9.30 32.59 -35.24
C LEU A 59 7.84 32.97 -35.51
N ASP A 60 7.04 32.06 -36.08
CA ASP A 60 5.73 32.39 -36.65
C ASP A 60 4.53 32.03 -35.75
N GLY A 61 4.78 31.53 -34.54
CA GLY A 61 3.74 31.15 -33.59
C GLY A 61 2.84 30.00 -34.05
N THR A 62 3.12 29.32 -35.17
CA THR A 62 2.32 28.18 -35.65
C THR A 62 2.65 26.91 -34.86
N ALA A 63 1.81 25.87 -34.99
CA ALA A 63 2.08 24.57 -34.36
C ALA A 63 3.40 23.94 -34.82
N ALA A 64 3.84 24.20 -36.05
CA ALA A 64 5.13 23.72 -36.58
C ALA A 64 6.34 24.40 -35.90
N SER A 65 6.12 25.56 -35.28
CA SER A 65 7.13 26.32 -34.55
C SER A 65 7.08 26.11 -33.04
N ARG A 66 6.34 25.10 -32.55
CA ARG A 66 6.20 24.80 -31.12
C ARG A 66 6.56 23.34 -30.83
N ILE A 67 7.12 23.12 -29.65
CA ILE A 67 7.23 21.80 -29.03
C ILE A 67 6.13 21.71 -28.00
N SER A 68 5.23 20.75 -28.18
CA SER A 68 4.14 20.50 -27.23
C SER A 68 4.54 19.39 -26.27
N VAL A 69 4.43 19.65 -24.98
CA VAL A 69 4.75 18.70 -23.91
C VAL A 69 3.49 18.45 -23.09
N ALA A 70 3.03 17.21 -23.07
CA ALA A 70 1.95 16.81 -22.17
C ALA A 70 2.52 16.60 -20.76
N THR A 71 1.97 17.30 -19.78
CA THR A 71 2.22 17.03 -18.36
C THR A 71 1.24 16.00 -17.85
N VAL A 72 1.60 15.36 -16.75
CA VAL A 72 0.77 14.35 -16.08
C VAL A 72 0.54 14.79 -14.64
N ASP A 73 -0.60 14.38 -14.09
CA ASP A 73 -0.85 14.47 -12.66
C ASP A 73 -0.50 13.14 -12.00
N VAL A 74 0.53 13.15 -11.15
CA VAL A 74 0.98 11.98 -10.38
C VAL A 74 0.72 12.14 -8.88
N THR A 75 -0.14 13.10 -8.49
CA THR A 75 -0.62 13.18 -7.10
C THR A 75 -1.26 11.86 -6.69
N SER A 76 -1.17 11.57 -5.39
CA SER A 76 -1.72 10.35 -4.82
C SER A 76 -3.22 10.22 -5.07
N ALA A 77 -3.95 11.34 -5.09
CA ALA A 77 -5.38 11.38 -5.41
C ALA A 77 -5.68 10.85 -6.82
N THR A 78 -4.87 11.21 -7.81
CA THR A 78 -5.02 10.75 -9.19
C THR A 78 -4.56 9.30 -9.37
N LEU A 79 -3.50 8.88 -8.68
CA LEU A 79 -2.94 7.54 -8.79
C LEU A 79 -3.71 6.47 -7.99
N LEU A 80 -4.25 6.82 -6.83
CA LEU A 80 -4.81 5.89 -5.84
C LEU A 80 -6.28 6.18 -5.51
N GLY A 81 -6.83 7.31 -5.94
CA GLY A 81 -8.11 7.85 -5.47
C GLY A 81 -7.95 8.73 -4.23
N ALA A 82 -8.99 9.51 -3.91
CA ALA A 82 -8.95 10.52 -2.84
C ALA A 82 -8.74 9.94 -1.41
N THR A 83 -8.91 8.63 -1.23
CA THR A 83 -8.75 7.95 0.05
C THR A 83 -7.70 6.85 -0.09
N PRO A 84 -6.60 6.88 0.67
CA PRO A 84 -5.62 5.80 0.67
C PRO A 84 -6.27 4.47 1.03
N PRO A 85 -5.99 3.38 0.29
CA PRO A 85 -6.50 2.07 0.65
C PRO A 85 -5.96 1.64 2.02
N ALA A 86 -6.85 1.15 2.88
CA ALA A 86 -6.48 0.58 4.17
C ALA A 86 -5.88 -0.82 3.97
N ILE A 87 -4.78 -1.11 4.65
CA ILE A 87 -4.07 -2.39 4.54
C ILE A 87 -4.48 -3.40 5.64
N GLY A 88 -5.64 -3.19 6.27
CA GLY A 88 -6.12 -3.94 7.44
C GLY A 88 -7.35 -4.82 7.18
N HIS A 89 -7.44 -5.95 7.90
CA HIS A 89 -8.61 -6.84 7.89
C HIS A 89 -9.74 -6.24 8.74
N ALA A 90 -10.95 -6.14 8.18
CA ALA A 90 -12.14 -5.84 8.96
C ALA A 90 -12.46 -7.03 9.88
N GLY A 91 -11.98 -6.97 11.12
CA GLY A 91 -12.52 -7.72 12.25
C GLY A 91 -12.07 -9.18 12.37
N ARG A 92 -10.98 -9.41 13.13
CA ARG A 92 -10.92 -10.59 14.00
C ARG A 92 -11.23 -10.14 15.42
N ARG A 93 -12.33 -10.64 15.99
CA ARG A 93 -12.73 -10.35 17.37
C ARG A 93 -11.59 -10.75 18.33
N PRO A 94 -11.23 -9.91 19.30
CA PRO A 94 -10.26 -10.29 20.31
C PRO A 94 -10.92 -11.25 21.29
N GLY A 95 -10.58 -12.54 21.21
CA GLY A 95 -10.97 -13.54 22.19
C GLY A 95 -11.35 -14.88 21.58
N GLY A 96 -10.53 -15.89 21.84
CA GLY A 96 -10.75 -17.28 21.45
C GLY A 96 -9.58 -17.84 20.63
N ASP A 97 -9.10 -19.00 21.02
CA ASP A 97 -8.22 -19.87 20.21
C ASP A 97 -6.73 -19.50 20.18
N ARG A 98 -6.10 -19.56 21.36
CA ARG A 98 -4.69 -19.99 21.48
C ARG A 98 -4.53 -21.26 22.32
N ALA A 99 -5.59 -22.04 22.53
CA ALA A 99 -5.59 -23.18 23.44
C ALA A 99 -5.50 -24.57 22.78
N ALA A 100 -5.17 -24.69 21.49
CA ALA A 100 -5.25 -25.97 20.78
C ALA A 100 -4.01 -26.37 19.97
N HIS A 101 -2.80 -25.87 20.29
CA HIS A 101 -1.57 -26.36 19.63
C HIS A 101 -0.59 -27.13 20.54
N ASP A 102 -0.90 -27.30 21.83
CA ASP A 102 -0.16 -28.23 22.69
C ASP A 102 -1.15 -29.19 23.36
N GLY A 103 -1.23 -30.40 22.82
CA GLY A 103 -2.11 -31.45 23.29
C GLY A 103 -1.68 -32.78 22.71
N ASN A 104 -0.45 -33.19 23.03
CA ASN A 104 0.04 -34.54 22.85
C ASN A 104 -1.05 -35.57 23.28
N PRO A 105 -1.60 -36.41 22.37
CA PRO A 105 -2.69 -37.32 22.71
C PRO A 105 -2.25 -38.54 23.54
N ASP A 106 -0.97 -38.67 23.88
CA ASP A 106 -0.37 -39.93 24.34
C ASP A 106 -0.27 -40.10 25.87
N ARG A 107 -1.30 -39.76 26.66
CA ARG A 107 -1.25 -39.94 28.13
C ARG A 107 -2.42 -40.65 28.82
N ARG A 108 -3.36 -41.27 28.11
CA ARG A 108 -4.41 -42.08 28.79
C ARG A 108 -4.82 -43.32 28.01
N GLN A 109 -3.92 -44.31 27.93
CA GLN A 109 -4.37 -45.70 27.79
C GLN A 109 -4.71 -46.24 29.19
N PRO A 110 -5.98 -46.58 29.51
CA PRO A 110 -6.25 -47.40 30.68
C PRO A 110 -5.83 -48.84 30.37
N ALA A 111 -4.94 -49.35 31.22
CA ALA A 111 -4.36 -50.68 31.15
C ALA A 111 -5.42 -51.80 31.09
N ARG A 112 -5.18 -52.73 30.17
CA ARG A 112 -5.73 -54.08 30.13
C ARG A 112 -5.45 -54.79 31.46
N ARG A 113 -6.46 -55.06 32.29
CA ARG A 113 -6.39 -56.11 33.33
C ARG A 113 -7.65 -56.99 33.34
N LEU A 114 -7.43 -58.16 32.74
CA LEU A 114 -8.07 -59.45 32.90
C LEU A 114 -8.57 -59.77 34.33
N ARG A 115 -9.74 -60.42 34.45
CA ARG A 115 -10.07 -61.63 35.27
C ARG A 115 -11.49 -61.57 35.87
N VAL A 116 -12.46 -62.32 35.31
CA VAL A 116 -13.05 -63.61 35.77
C VAL A 116 -13.73 -63.54 37.15
N GLY A 117 -15.02 -63.86 37.16
CA GLY A 117 -15.89 -64.04 38.32
C GLY A 117 -17.34 -63.99 37.88
#